data_AF-A0A535Q236-F1
#
_entry.id   AF-A0A535Q236-F1
#
_cell.length_a   1.000
_cell.length_b   1.000
_cell.length_c   1.000
_cell.angle_alpha   90.00
_cell.angle_beta   90.00
_cell.angle_gamma   90.00
#
_symmetry.space_group_name_H-M   'P 1'
#
loop_
_entity.id
_entity.type
_entity.pdbx_description
1 polymer ?
#
loop_
_entity_poly.entity_id
_entity_poly.type
_entity_poly.pdbx_seq_one_letter_code
_entity_poly.pdbx_strand_id
1 'polypeptide(L)'
;MASDVAQGLHLSTNQLVTELKSGKSLNNIATTQHVTAAQLHTIVTNTIHDALNKAVSAGDLTQAQSDSISQFLQKHPQFLDHLLNRHYGKKGTGS
;
A
#
# COMPACT_ATOMS: atom_id res chain seq x y z
N MET A 1 1.21 8.86 1.59
CA MET A 1 1.32 7.53 0.94
C MET A 1 2.59 6.82 1.39
N ALA A 2 3.75 7.10 0.79
CA ALA A 2 5.00 6.42 1.18
C ALA A 2 5.45 6.75 2.62
N SER A 3 5.09 7.92 3.14
CA SER A 3 5.32 8.34 4.52
C SER A 3 4.59 7.48 5.55
N ASP A 4 3.29 7.27 5.35
CA ASP A 4 2.40 6.65 6.34
C ASP A 4 2.62 5.13 6.42
N VAL A 5 2.85 4.51 5.26
CA VAL A 5 3.27 3.10 5.19
C VAL A 5 4.64 2.92 5.84
N ALA A 6 5.60 3.81 5.59
CA ALA A 6 6.92 3.71 6.23
C ALA A 6 6.80 3.84 7.76
N GLN A 7 6.01 4.79 8.26
CA GLN A 7 5.75 4.95 9.69
C GLN A 7 5.15 3.71 10.32
N GLY A 8 4.13 3.11 9.69
CA GLY A 8 3.51 1.87 10.17
C GLY A 8 4.44 0.65 10.14
N LEU A 9 5.50 0.70 9.31
CA LEU A 9 6.56 -0.31 9.24
C LEU A 9 7.76 0.02 10.13
N HIS A 10 7.69 1.08 10.94
CA HIS A 10 8.81 1.58 11.74
C HIS A 10 10.06 1.87 10.91
N LEU A 11 9.87 2.30 9.65
CA LEU A 11 10.90 2.64 8.69
C LEU A 11 10.89 4.13 8.38
N SER A 12 12.06 4.65 8.04
CA SER A 12 12.12 5.93 7.34
C SER A 12 11.65 5.77 5.90
N THR A 13 11.05 6.81 5.30
CA THR A 13 10.64 6.78 3.89
C THR A 13 11.79 6.41 2.96
N ASN A 14 13.01 6.90 3.22
CA ASN A 14 14.20 6.51 2.46
C ASN A 14 14.52 5.01 2.59
N GLN A 15 14.41 4.43 3.78
CA GLN A 15 14.66 2.99 3.97
C GLN A 15 13.60 2.16 3.24
N LEU A 16 12.32 2.52 3.37
CA LEU A 16 11.24 1.88 2.62
C LEU A 16 11.52 1.92 1.11
N VAL A 17 11.89 3.09 0.57
CA VAL A 17 12.21 3.25 -0.84
C VAL A 17 13.43 2.41 -1.25
N THR A 18 14.49 2.35 -0.42
CA THR A 18 15.68 1.52 -0.68
C THR A 18 15.33 0.04 -0.74
N GLU A 19 14.51 -0.44 0.19
CA GLU A 19 14.07 -1.84 0.26
C GLU A 19 13.20 -2.21 -0.95
N LEU A 20 12.27 -1.33 -1.33
CA LEU A 20 11.48 -1.49 -2.55
C LEU A 20 12.36 -1.50 -3.80
N LYS A 21 13.32 -0.57 -3.91
CA LYS A 21 14.30 -0.54 -5.02
C LYS A 21 15.20 -1.78 -5.07
N SER A 22 15.40 -2.45 -3.94
CA SER A 22 16.13 -3.72 -3.85
C SER A 22 15.29 -4.92 -4.32
N GLY A 23 14.05 -4.70 -4.79
CA GLY A 23 13.17 -5.73 -5.32
C GLY A 23 12.26 -6.38 -4.27
N LYS A 24 12.31 -5.93 -3.02
CA LYS A 24 11.43 -6.46 -1.97
C LYS A 24 10.00 -5.93 -2.17
N SER A 25 9.03 -6.77 -1.85
CA SER A 25 7.62 -6.38 -1.78
C SER A 25 7.34 -5.71 -0.43
N LEU A 26 6.25 -4.94 -0.34
CA LEU A 26 5.81 -4.35 0.94
C LEU A 26 5.55 -5.42 1.99
N ASN A 27 5.02 -6.57 1.58
CA ASN A 27 4.77 -7.70 2.47
C ASN A 27 6.07 -8.30 3.04
N ASN A 28 7.12 -8.42 2.23
CA ASN A 28 8.43 -8.89 2.71
C ASN A 28 9.06 -7.89 3.69
N ILE A 29 8.93 -6.60 3.40
CA ILE A 29 9.43 -5.53 4.28
C ILE A 29 8.67 -5.55 5.60
N ALA A 30 7.34 -5.68 5.56
CA ALA A 30 6.50 -5.79 6.75
C ALA A 30 6.85 -7.00 7.61
N THR A 31 7.02 -8.16 6.98
CA THR A 31 7.43 -9.39 7.66
C THR A 31 8.78 -9.22 8.34
N THR A 32 9.73 -8.54 7.69
CA THR A 32 11.04 -8.21 8.28
C THR A 32 10.90 -7.30 9.50
N GLN A 33 9.91 -6.41 9.49
CA GLN A 33 9.61 -5.50 10.58
C GLN A 33 8.65 -6.06 11.63
N HIS A 34 8.40 -7.38 11.61
CA HIS A 34 7.46 -8.06 12.50
C HIS A 34 6.03 -7.51 12.43
N VAL A 35 5.67 -6.86 11.33
CA VAL A 35 4.32 -6.39 11.04
C VAL A 35 3.56 -7.50 10.32
N THR A 36 2.39 -7.87 10.86
CA THR A 36 1.57 -8.93 10.26
C THR A 36 0.90 -8.45 8.98
N ALA A 37 0.53 -9.38 8.08
CA ALA A 37 -0.22 -9.05 6.88
C ALA A 37 -1.53 -8.28 7.19
N ALA A 38 -2.22 -8.63 8.29
CA ALA A 38 -3.42 -7.94 8.73
C ALA A 38 -3.16 -6.49 9.16
N GLN A 39 -2.06 -6.25 9.90
CA GLN A 39 -1.64 -4.90 10.26
C GLN A 39 -1.22 -4.09 9.02
N LEU A 40 -0.46 -4.70 8.12
CA LEU A 40 -0.07 -4.08 6.85
C LEU A 40 -1.29 -3.70 6.01
N HIS A 41 -2.30 -4.58 5.90
CA HIS A 41 -3.55 -4.29 5.21
C HIS A 41 -4.26 -3.08 5.80
N THR A 42 -4.32 -3.00 7.13
CA THR A 42 -4.92 -1.86 7.84
C THR A 42 -4.18 -0.56 7.53
N ILE A 43 -2.85 -0.57 7.67
CA ILE A 43 -1.98 0.59 7.39
C ILE A 43 -2.21 1.09 5.96
N VAL A 44 -2.19 0.19 4.98
CA VAL A 44 -2.30 0.52 3.56
C VAL A 44 -3.71 1.01 3.21
N THR A 45 -4.75 0.37 3.76
CA THR A 45 -6.15 0.78 3.54
C THR A 45 -6.38 2.19 4.08
N ASN A 46 -5.92 2.48 5.30
CA ASN A 46 -6.02 3.81 5.89
C ASN A 46 -5.26 4.85 5.05
N THR A 47 -4.05 4.50 4.60
CA THR A 47 -3.23 5.37 3.75
C THR A 47 -3.95 5.69 2.43
N ILE A 48 -4.60 4.71 1.80
CA ILE A 48 -5.37 4.93 0.58
C ILE A 48 -6.59 5.83 0.85
N HIS A 49 -7.34 5.59 1.93
CA HIS A 49 -8.47 6.46 2.29
C HIS A 49 -8.02 7.92 2.51
N ASP A 50 -6.89 8.14 3.18
CA ASP A 50 -6.31 9.48 3.32
C ASP A 50 -5.94 10.09 1.96
N ALA A 51 -5.44 9.29 1.03
CA ALA A 51 -5.13 9.73 -0.34
C ALA A 51 -6.38 10.23 -1.06
N LEU A 52 -7.44 9.43 -0.98
CA LEU A 52 -8.70 9.71 -1.63
C LEU A 52 -9.32 10.96 -1.03
N ASN A 53 -9.34 11.11 0.29
CA ASN A 53 -9.83 12.31 0.96
C ASN A 53 -9.04 13.57 0.56
N LYS A 54 -7.71 13.47 0.45
CA LYS A 54 -6.87 14.58 -0.03
C LYS A 54 -7.16 14.92 -1.49
N ALA A 55 -7.33 13.93 -2.35
CA ALA A 55 -7.69 14.14 -3.76
C ALA A 55 -9.09 14.72 -3.92
N VAL A 56 -10.05 14.33 -3.07
CA VAL A 56 -11.39 14.97 -3.02
C VAL A 56 -11.28 16.42 -2.58
N SER A 57 -10.50 16.69 -1.53
CA SER A 57 -10.28 18.06 -1.04
C SER A 57 -9.53 18.93 -2.05
N ALA A 58 -8.64 18.34 -2.85
CA ALA A 58 -7.94 19.00 -3.94
C ALA A 58 -8.80 19.20 -5.20
N GLY A 59 -9.97 18.56 -5.28
CA GLY A 59 -10.85 18.60 -6.44
C GLY A 59 -10.45 17.65 -7.58
N ASP A 60 -9.40 16.84 -7.39
CA ASP A 60 -8.97 15.82 -8.35
C ASP A 60 -9.95 14.64 -8.43
N LEU A 61 -10.66 14.36 -7.34
CA LEU A 61 -11.69 13.33 -7.26
C LEU A 61 -13.00 13.92 -6.73
N THR A 62 -14.11 13.31 -7.12
CA THR A 62 -15.41 13.56 -6.47
C THR A 62 -15.59 12.60 -5.29
N GLN A 63 -16.43 12.98 -4.31
CA GLN A 63 -16.77 12.11 -3.18
C GLN A 63 -17.24 10.72 -3.63
N ALA A 64 -18.10 10.67 -4.66
CA ALA A 64 -18.58 9.41 -5.23
C ALA A 64 -17.47 8.52 -5.82
N GLN A 65 -16.41 9.12 -6.40
CA GLN A 65 -15.25 8.36 -6.89
C GLN A 65 -14.43 7.80 -5.73
N SER A 66 -14.17 8.62 -4.70
CA SER A 66 -13.51 8.16 -3.46
C SER A 66 -14.26 7.00 -2.81
N ASP A 67 -15.58 7.11 -2.67
CA ASP A 67 -16.41 6.05 -2.09
C ASP A 67 -16.41 4.78 -2.95
N SER A 68 -16.44 4.93 -4.28
CA SER A 68 -16.37 3.78 -5.20
C SER A 68 -15.05 3.03 -5.08
N ILE A 69 -13.92 3.76 -4.98
CA ILE A 69 -12.60 3.17 -4.78
C ILE A 69 -12.53 2.49 -3.40
N SER A 70 -13.04 3.14 -2.36
CA SER A 70 -13.05 2.59 -1.00
C SER A 70 -13.89 1.31 -0.91
N GLN A 71 -15.07 1.29 -1.53
CA GLN A 71 -15.92 0.10 -1.62
C GLN A 71 -15.26 -1.01 -2.44
N PHE A 72 -14.57 -0.68 -3.53
CA PHE A 72 -13.84 -1.66 -4.33
C PHE A 72 -12.75 -2.33 -3.49
N LEU A 73 -11.95 -1.57 -2.74
CA LEU A 73 -10.89 -2.11 -1.88
C LEU A 73 -11.45 -3.00 -0.77
N GLN A 74 -12.59 -2.61 -0.17
CA GLN A 74 -13.28 -3.44 0.82
C GLN A 74 -13.81 -4.75 0.24
N LYS A 75 -14.35 -4.73 -0.99
CA LYS A 75 -14.86 -5.93 -1.68
C LYS A 75 -13.75 -6.82 -2.21
N HIS A 76 -12.56 -6.26 -2.48
CA HIS A 76 -11.44 -6.97 -3.08
C HIS A 76 -10.17 -6.89 -2.22
N PRO A 77 -10.15 -7.51 -1.02
CA PRO A 77 -8.95 -7.54 -0.17
C PRO A 77 -7.75 -8.23 -0.87
N GLN A 78 -8.03 -9.10 -1.82
CA GLN A 78 -7.01 -9.82 -2.62
C GLN A 78 -6.27 -8.87 -3.57
N PHE A 79 -6.92 -7.79 -4.00
CA PHE A 79 -6.26 -6.74 -4.77
C PHE A 79 -5.18 -6.04 -3.93
N LEU A 80 -5.46 -5.77 -2.66
CA LEU A 80 -4.46 -5.27 -1.71
C LEU A 80 -3.32 -6.27 -1.56
N ASP A 81 -3.62 -7.55 -1.33
CA ASP A 81 -2.59 -8.59 -1.21
C ASP A 81 -1.66 -8.60 -2.44
N HIS A 82 -2.22 -8.59 -3.65
CA HIS A 82 -1.45 -8.53 -4.88
C HIS A 82 -0.60 -7.26 -5.00
N LEU A 83 -1.08 -6.11 -4.55
CA LEU A 83 -0.30 -4.87 -4.53
C LEU A 83 0.85 -4.95 -3.52
N LEU A 84 0.61 -5.54 -2.36
CA LEU A 84 1.58 -5.65 -1.27
C LEU A 84 2.64 -6.71 -1.53
N ASN A 85 2.28 -7.78 -2.24
CA ASN A 85 3.18 -8.84 -2.68
C ASN A 85 3.84 -8.56 -4.04
N ARG A 86 3.52 -7.44 -4.70
CA ARG A 86 4.14 -7.06 -5.97
C ARG A 86 5.62 -6.74 -5.74
N HIS A 87 6.50 -7.65 -6.18
CA HIS A 87 7.95 -7.46 -6.11
C HIS A 87 8.41 -6.46 -7.18
N TYR A 88 9.05 -5.38 -6.76
CA TYR A 88 9.56 -4.31 -7.63
C TYR A 88 10.90 -4.74 -8.29
N GLY A 89 10.89 -5.82 -9.06
CA GLY A 89 12.15 -6.32 -9.63
C GLY A 89 12.12 -7.61 -10.44
N LYS A 90 11.00 -8.35 -10.51
CA LYS A 90 10.95 -9.59 -11.29
C LYS A 90 10.13 -9.42 -12.58
N LYS A 91 10.82 -9.07 -13.67
CA LYS A 91 10.40 -9.52 -15.00
C LYS A 91 10.76 -11.02 -15.10
N GLY A 92 9.76 -11.88 -15.32
CA GLY A 92 9.88 -13.33 -15.56
C GLY A 92 9.53 -14.17 -14.31
N THR A 93 8.58 -15.09 -14.30
CA THR A 93 8.06 -15.98 -15.36
C THR A 93 6.66 -16.41 -14.96
N GLY A 94 5.73 -16.42 -15.92
CA GLY A 94 4.59 -17.33 -15.81
C GLY A 94 5.14 -18.76 -15.81
N SER A 95 4.70 -19.54 -14.83
CA SER A 95 4.67 -21.00 -14.91
C SER A 95 3.21 -21.40 -15.07
#